data_AF-A0A2D6JV86-F1
#
_entry.id   AF-A0A2D6JV86-F1
#
_cell.length_a   1.000
_cell.length_b   1.000
_cell.length_c   1.000
_cell.angle_alpha   90.00
_cell.angle_beta   90.00
_cell.angle_gamma   90.00
#
_symmetry.space_group_name_H-M   'P 1'
#
loop_
_entity.id
_entity.type
_entity.pdbx_description
1 polymer ?
#
loop_
_entity_poly.entity_id
_entity_poly.type
_entity_poly.pdbx_seq_one_letter_code
_entity_poly.pdbx_strand_id
1 'polypeptide(L)'
;MFLFKPNKPEVEKKEEDSKINIDFEIITKMNQEFALSLDLNDTLKTALQVIITRINAQAANIFLINEKKKKFECIASLHQDYLDEYELDLTDGVMGRAVEQKKCIRVGNVKKDVREIAEFYF
;
A
#
# COMPACT_ATOMS: atom_id res chain seq x y z
N MET A 1 -22.76 -8.40 46.53
CA MET A 1 -22.75 -7.98 45.12
C MET A 1 -21.32 -8.16 44.60
N PHE A 2 -21.03 -9.29 43.97
CA PHE A 2 -19.69 -9.57 43.43
C PHE A 2 -19.53 -8.81 42.10
N LEU A 3 -18.73 -7.75 42.13
CA LEU A 3 -18.32 -7.03 40.92
C LEU A 3 -17.26 -7.88 40.20
N PHE A 4 -17.69 -8.67 39.22
CA PHE A 4 -16.80 -9.23 38.22
C PHE A 4 -16.16 -8.07 37.43
N LYS A 5 -14.89 -7.77 37.69
CA LYS A 5 -14.07 -7.02 36.73
C LYS A 5 -13.70 -7.97 35.59
N PRO A 6 -13.97 -7.61 34.32
CA PRO A 6 -13.44 -8.41 33.23
C PRO A 6 -11.91 -8.31 33.27
N ASN A 7 -11.24 -9.45 33.44
CA ASN A 7 -9.80 -9.53 33.26
C ASN A 7 -9.52 -9.40 31.75
N LYS A 8 -9.32 -8.18 31.27
CA LYS A 8 -8.72 -7.93 29.94
C LYS A 8 -7.56 -6.95 30.10
N PRO A 9 -6.32 -7.47 30.27
CA PRO A 9 -5.18 -6.68 29.81
C PRO A 9 -3.92 -7.44 29.33
N GLU A 10 -3.76 -8.77 29.53
CA GLU A 10 -2.47 -9.43 29.27
C GLU A 10 -2.35 -10.09 27.89
N VAL A 11 -3.44 -10.64 27.36
CA VAL A 11 -3.43 -11.32 26.05
C VAL A 11 -3.37 -10.30 24.91
N GLU A 12 -4.13 -9.21 24.99
CA GLU A 12 -4.15 -8.14 23.97
C GLU A 12 -2.79 -7.42 23.88
N LYS A 13 -2.13 -7.15 25.02
CA LYS A 13 -0.78 -6.55 25.03
C LYS A 13 0.28 -7.44 24.39
N LYS A 14 0.28 -8.74 24.67
CA LYS A 14 1.23 -9.69 24.05
C LYS A 14 1.02 -9.81 22.53
N GLU A 15 -0.22 -9.70 22.06
CA GLU A 15 -0.53 -9.66 20.63
C GLU A 15 -0.09 -8.35 19.96
N GLU A 16 -0.24 -7.20 20.63
CA GLU A 16 0.28 -5.92 20.14
C GLU A 16 1.82 -5.90 20.08
N ASP A 17 2.49 -6.31 21.15
CA ASP A 17 3.96 -6.37 21.20
C ASP A 17 4.54 -7.30 20.12
N SER A 18 3.89 -8.44 19.87
CA SER A 18 4.33 -9.36 18.81
C SER A 18 4.12 -8.80 17.41
N LYS A 19 3.02 -8.07 17.15
CA LYS A 19 2.79 -7.36 15.88
C LYS A 19 3.83 -6.27 15.64
N ILE A 20 4.16 -5.48 16.66
CA ILE A 20 5.17 -4.43 16.59
C ILE A 20 6.53 -5.01 16.20
N ASN A 21 6.92 -6.14 16.80
CA ASN A 21 8.18 -6.81 16.47
C ASN A 21 8.21 -7.28 15.01
N ILE A 22 7.11 -7.86 14.50
CA ILE A 22 7.00 -8.28 13.10
C ILE A 22 7.11 -7.07 12.15
N ASP A 23 6.43 -5.97 12.46
CA ASP A 23 6.49 -4.75 11.64
C ASP A 23 7.91 -4.16 11.61
N PHE A 24 8.60 -4.18 12.76
CA PHE A 24 9.98 -3.72 12.87
C PHE A 24 10.96 -4.59 12.07
N GLU A 25 10.80 -5.92 12.12
CA GLU A 25 11.60 -6.86 11.33
C GLU A 25 11.41 -6.62 9.82
N ILE A 26 10.16 -6.43 9.39
CA ILE A 26 9.83 -6.12 8.00
C ILE A 26 10.51 -4.83 7.54
N ILE A 27 10.38 -3.74 8.31
CA ILE A 27 11.00 -2.45 7.97
C ILE A 27 12.52 -2.58 7.89
N THR A 28 13.13 -3.30 8.83
CA THR A 28 14.58 -3.52 8.87
C THR A 28 15.05 -4.28 7.63
N LYS A 29 14.35 -5.36 7.27
CA LYS A 29 14.67 -6.14 6.08
C LYS A 29 14.55 -5.30 4.80
N MET A 30 13.46 -4.55 4.66
CA MET A 30 13.26 -3.66 3.51
C MET A 30 14.39 -2.62 3.41
N ASN A 31 14.76 -1.97 4.52
CA ASN A 31 15.85 -0.99 4.52
C ASN A 31 17.20 -1.60 4.09
N GLN A 32 17.48 -2.84 4.49
CA GLN A 32 18.69 -3.54 4.06
C GLN A 32 18.67 -3.84 2.56
N GLU A 33 17.55 -4.33 2.03
CA GLU A 33 17.39 -4.58 0.60
C GLU A 33 17.55 -3.28 -0.22
N PHE A 34 16.97 -2.17 0.24
CA PHE A 34 17.15 -0.85 -0.37
C PHE A 34 18.59 -0.35 -0.34
N ALA A 35 19.36 -0.66 0.71
CA ALA A 35 20.75 -0.22 0.84
C ALA A 35 21.72 -1.03 -0.04
N LEU A 36 21.39 -2.27 -0.37
CA LEU A 36 22.29 -3.20 -1.09
C LEU A 36 22.02 -3.27 -2.59
N SER A 37 20.80 -2.97 -3.03
CA SER A 37 20.42 -3.10 -4.43
C SER A 37 20.65 -1.81 -5.22
N LEU A 38 21.17 -1.95 -6.44
CA LEU A 38 21.21 -0.88 -7.44
C LEU A 38 20.04 -0.95 -8.43
N ASP A 39 19.27 -2.03 -8.41
CA ASP A 39 18.10 -2.22 -9.27
C ASP A 39 16.83 -1.74 -8.56
N LEU A 40 16.38 -0.54 -8.89
CA LEU A 40 15.20 0.06 -8.29
C LEU A 40 13.93 -0.79 -8.50
N ASN A 41 13.77 -1.40 -9.68
CA ASN A 41 12.56 -2.12 -10.04
C ASN A 41 12.42 -3.42 -9.23
N ASP A 42 13.49 -4.20 -9.17
CA ASP A 42 13.52 -5.45 -8.40
C ASP A 42 13.38 -5.18 -6.89
N THR A 43 14.00 -4.10 -6.41
CA THR A 43 13.88 -3.69 -5.00
C THR A 43 12.45 -3.30 -4.65
N LEU A 44 11.78 -2.52 -5.50
CA LEU A 44 10.40 -2.10 -5.26
C LEU A 44 9.41 -3.25 -5.40
N LYS A 45 9.62 -4.20 -6.32
CA LYS A 45 8.81 -5.42 -6.41
C LYS A 45 8.94 -6.27 -5.14
N THR A 46 10.16 -6.44 -4.63
CA THR A 46 10.40 -7.21 -3.40
C THR A 46 9.76 -6.55 -2.19
N ALA A 47 9.94 -5.24 -2.05
CA ALA A 47 9.30 -4.44 -1.01
C ALA A 47 7.76 -4.54 -1.08
N LEU A 48 7.18 -4.45 -2.28
CA LEU A 48 5.75 -4.57 -2.50
C LEU A 48 5.21 -5.94 -2.09
N GLN A 49 5.96 -7.01 -2.36
CA GLN A 49 5.60 -8.39 -1.97
C GLN A 49 5.56 -8.56 -0.45
N VAL A 50 6.48 -7.94 0.28
CA VAL A 50 6.50 -7.98 1.75
C VAL A 50 5.30 -7.19 2.30
N ILE A 51 5.04 -5.98 1.78
CA ILE A 51 3.93 -5.13 2.22
C ILE A 51 2.58 -5.79 1.98
N ILE A 52 2.32 -6.27 0.76
CA ILE A 52 1.01 -6.85 0.39
C ILE A 52 0.68 -8.08 1.24
N THR A 53 1.68 -8.91 1.52
CA THR A 53 1.57 -10.08 2.41
C THR A 53 1.23 -9.65 3.83
N ARG A 54 1.90 -8.60 4.34
CA ARG A 54 1.70 -8.11 5.70
C ARG A 54 0.31 -7.50 5.94
N ILE A 55 -0.22 -6.77 4.95
CA ILE A 55 -1.55 -6.15 5.03
C ILE A 55 -2.68 -7.08 4.54
N ASN A 56 -2.33 -8.27 4.04
CA ASN A 56 -3.26 -9.24 3.46
C ASN A 56 -4.12 -8.64 2.33
N ALA A 57 -3.47 -7.94 1.39
CA ALA A 57 -4.13 -7.38 0.20
C ALA A 57 -4.06 -8.35 -0.99
N GLN A 58 -4.97 -8.19 -1.95
CA GLN A 58 -5.08 -9.09 -3.12
C GLN A 58 -4.16 -8.69 -4.28
N ALA A 59 -4.00 -7.38 -4.50
CA ALA A 59 -3.10 -6.81 -5.50
C ALA A 59 -2.51 -5.50 -4.97
N ALA A 60 -1.38 -5.08 -5.52
CA ALA A 60 -0.75 -3.81 -5.17
C ALA A 60 0.12 -3.30 -6.32
N ASN A 61 0.14 -1.98 -6.49
CA ASN A 61 0.81 -1.30 -7.59
C ASN A 61 1.58 -0.08 -7.05
N ILE A 62 2.72 0.23 -7.65
CA ILE A 62 3.51 1.44 -7.38
C ILE A 62 3.58 2.26 -8.67
N PHE A 63 3.13 3.51 -8.56
CA PHE A 63 3.20 4.50 -9.63
C PHE A 63 4.18 5.60 -9.26
N LEU A 64 5.01 6.01 -10.22
CA LEU A 64 5.81 7.23 -10.15
C LEU A 64 5.17 8.35 -10.95
N ILE A 65 5.38 9.59 -10.50
CA ILE A 65 4.98 10.78 -11.25
C ILE A 65 6.09 11.13 -12.24
N ASN A 66 5.80 11.03 -13.53
CA ASN A 66 6.68 11.56 -14.57
C ASN A 66 6.42 13.06 -14.74
N GLU A 67 7.30 13.88 -14.17
CA GLU A 67 7.14 15.35 -14.18
C GLU A 67 7.17 15.97 -15.58
N LYS A 68 7.83 15.33 -16.56
CA LYS A 68 7.92 15.84 -17.94
C LYS A 68 6.64 15.55 -18.72
N LYS A 69 6.12 14.33 -18.62
CA LYS A 69 4.87 13.91 -19.29
C LYS A 69 3.62 14.38 -18.55
N LYS A 70 3.74 14.67 -17.24
CA LYS A 70 2.63 14.90 -16.31
C LYS A 70 1.67 13.70 -16.28
N LYS A 71 2.24 12.50 -16.12
CA LYS A 71 1.51 11.23 -16.06
C LYS A 71 1.97 10.38 -14.87
N PHE A 72 1.11 9.50 -14.40
CA PHE A 72 1.49 8.36 -13.57
C PHE A 72 2.03 7.24 -14.46
N GLU A 73 3.18 6.68 -14.08
CA GLU A 73 3.81 5.53 -14.74
C GLU A 73 3.92 4.39 -13.73
N CYS A 74 3.36 3.22 -14.05
CA CYS A 74 3.47 2.03 -13.22
C CYS A 74 4.88 1.44 -13.31
N ILE A 75 5.53 1.21 -12.18
CA ILE A 75 6.91 0.67 -12.12
C ILE A 75 6.99 -0.69 -11.41
N ALA A 76 5.97 -1.04 -10.64
CA ALA A 76 5.82 -2.35 -10.01
C ALA A 76 4.33 -2.66 -9.85
N SER A 77 3.94 -3.88 -10.20
CA SER A 77 2.59 -4.42 -10.02
C SER A 77 2.72 -5.85 -9.51
N LEU A 78 1.82 -6.26 -8.61
CA LEU A 78 1.68 -7.63 -8.15
C LEU A 78 0.23 -8.07 -8.28
N HIS A 79 0.05 -9.26 -8.88
CA HIS A 79 -1.24 -9.91 -9.08
C HIS A 79 -2.23 -9.11 -9.94
N GLN A 80 -1.73 -8.20 -10.79
CA GLN A 80 -2.49 -7.46 -11.78
C GLN A 80 -1.64 -7.27 -13.05
N ASP A 81 -2.18 -7.67 -14.19
CA ASP A 81 -1.48 -7.65 -15.47
C ASP A 81 -1.73 -6.35 -16.25
N TYR A 82 -0.86 -6.06 -17.24
CA TYR A 82 -1.01 -5.00 -18.26
C TYR A 82 -1.02 -3.56 -17.75
N LEU A 83 -0.61 -3.28 -16.51
CA LEU A 83 -0.61 -1.92 -15.94
C LEU A 83 0.54 -1.02 -16.41
N ASP A 84 1.64 -1.62 -16.83
CA ASP A 84 2.82 -0.96 -17.40
C ASP A 84 2.55 -0.32 -18.77
N GLU A 85 1.46 -0.72 -19.43
CA GLU A 85 1.03 -0.18 -20.73
C GLU A 85 0.16 1.10 -20.59
N TYR A 86 -0.29 1.45 -19.37
CA TYR A 86 -1.18 2.59 -19.15
C TYR A 86 -0.44 3.81 -18.57
N GLU A 87 -0.62 4.96 -19.21
CA GLU A 87 -0.24 6.27 -18.67
C GLU A 87 -1.51 7.03 -18.21
N LEU A 88 -1.59 7.39 -16.94
CA LEU A 88 -2.76 8.06 -16.35
C LEU A 88 -2.47 9.55 -16.09
N ASP A 89 -3.47 10.42 -16.27
CA ASP A 89 -3.30 11.84 -15.93
C ASP A 89 -3.19 12.06 -14.42
N LEU A 90 -2.43 13.07 -14.00
CA LEU A 90 -2.24 13.39 -12.57
C LEU A 90 -3.51 13.89 -11.88
N THR A 91 -4.57 14.16 -12.63
CA THR A 91 -5.88 14.58 -12.13
C THR A 91 -6.88 13.44 -11.99
N ASP A 92 -6.52 12.25 -12.46
CA ASP A 92 -7.47 11.16 -12.67
C ASP A 92 -7.72 10.35 -11.38
N GLY A 93 -8.99 10.10 -11.11
CA GLY A 93 -9.43 9.14 -10.12
C GLY A 93 -8.96 9.40 -8.69
N VAL A 94 -8.82 8.31 -7.95
CA VAL A 94 -8.40 8.34 -6.54
C VAL A 94 -6.94 8.76 -6.42
N MET A 95 -6.10 8.40 -7.39
CA MET A 95 -4.67 8.72 -7.35
C MET A 95 -4.44 10.23 -7.50
N GLY A 96 -5.10 10.88 -8.47
CA GLY A 96 -4.99 12.33 -8.63
C GLY A 96 -5.47 13.10 -7.40
N ARG A 97 -6.58 12.67 -6.79
CA ARG A 97 -7.07 13.23 -5.52
C ARG A 97 -6.08 13.02 -4.37
N ALA A 98 -5.42 11.88 -4.30
CA ALA A 98 -4.44 11.60 -3.25
C ALA A 98 -3.21 12.52 -3.38
N VAL A 99 -2.74 12.76 -4.61
CA VAL A 99 -1.64 13.69 -4.91
C VAL A 99 -2.03 15.13 -4.58
N GLU A 100 -3.20 15.58 -5.03
CA GLU A 100 -3.71 16.93 -4.77
C GLU A 100 -3.82 17.21 -3.27
N GLN A 101 -4.39 16.26 -2.51
CA GLN A 101 -4.63 16.42 -1.07
C GLN A 101 -3.41 16.10 -0.21
N LYS A 102 -2.38 15.43 -0.77
CA LYS A 102 -1.23 14.89 -0.06
C LYS A 102 -1.64 14.03 1.14
N LYS A 103 -2.67 13.21 0.95
CA LYS A 103 -3.28 12.37 2.00
C LYS A 103 -3.60 10.98 1.46
N CYS A 104 -3.49 9.98 2.32
CA CYS A 104 -3.97 8.64 2.04
C CYS A 104 -5.49 8.67 1.84
N ILE A 105 -5.96 8.05 0.75
CA ILE A 105 -7.39 7.90 0.47
C ILE A 105 -7.76 6.43 0.61
N ARG A 106 -8.78 6.16 1.42
CA ARG A 106 -9.40 4.84 1.54
C ARG A 106 -10.78 4.89 0.90
N VAL A 107 -11.00 4.03 -0.10
CA VAL A 107 -12.31 3.85 -0.73
C VAL A 107 -12.93 2.59 -0.15
N GLY A 108 -14.12 2.72 0.47
CA GLY A 108 -14.81 1.57 1.05
C GLY A 108 -15.52 0.70 0.02
N ASN A 109 -16.20 1.32 -0.93
CA ASN A 109 -16.85 0.64 -2.04
C ASN A 109 -16.63 1.43 -3.33
N VAL A 110 -15.76 0.88 -4.17
CA VAL A 110 -15.32 1.47 -5.43
C VAL A 110 -16.47 1.74 -6.40
N LYS A 111 -17.48 0.86 -6.44
CA LYS A 111 -18.67 1.01 -7.31
C LYS A 111 -19.58 2.16 -6.91
N LYS A 112 -19.44 2.65 -5.68
CA LYS A 112 -20.21 3.79 -5.15
C LYS A 112 -19.37 5.07 -5.10
N ASP A 113 -18.11 5.01 -5.53
CA ASP A 113 -17.25 6.18 -5.54
C ASP A 113 -17.52 6.98 -6.81
N VAL A 114 -18.09 8.17 -6.64
CA VAL A 114 -18.45 9.09 -7.73
C VAL A 114 -17.28 9.98 -8.17
N ARG A 115 -16.11 9.84 -7.55
CA ARG A 115 -14.88 10.51 -7.98
C ARG A 115 -14.38 9.77 -9.20
N GLU A 116 -14.73 10.31 -10.37
CA GLU A 116 -14.39 9.86 -11.72
C GLU A 116 -13.04 9.14 -11.79
N ILE A 117 -13.05 7.81 -11.71
CA ILE A 117 -12.84 6.86 -12.82
C ILE A 117 -13.04 5.48 -12.20
N ALA A 118 -14.09 4.78 -12.64
CA ALA A 118 -14.40 3.42 -12.21
C ALA A 118 -13.51 2.35 -12.88
N GLU A 119 -12.70 2.76 -13.87
CA GLU A 119 -12.09 1.85 -14.84
C GLU A 119 -10.79 1.18 -14.35
N PHE A 120 -10.24 1.57 -13.20
CA PHE A 120 -9.00 0.98 -12.65
C PHE A 120 -9.20 0.22 -11.33
N TYR A 121 -10.45 -0.11 -10.98
CA TYR A 121 -10.77 -0.82 -9.74
C TYR A 121 -10.83 -2.34 -9.86
N PHE A 122 -10.40 -2.92 -10.99
CA PHE A 122 -10.60 -4.33 -11.29
C PHE A 122 -9.34 -4.94 -11.91
#